data_AF-A0A940V1Y1-F1
#
_entry.id   AF-A0A940V1Y1-F1
#
_cell.length_a   1.000
_cell.length_b   1.000
_cell.length_c   1.000
_cell.angle_alpha   90.00
_cell.angle_beta   90.00
_cell.angle_gamma   90.00
#
_symmetry.space_group_name_H-M   'P 1'
#
loop_
_entity.id
_entity.type
_entity.pdbx_description
1 polymer ?
#
loop_
_entity_poly.entity_id
_entity_poly.type
_entity_poly.pdbx_seq_one_letter_code
_entity_poly.pdbx_strand_id
1 'polypeptide(L)'
;ISHAEHAGYHFLIDGTNYDDRNAYRPGMKALQELGIHSPLLELQVTKAQIRSLAADLGISSSDRPSAPCLATRLPYGTKLDFDVLANIDQGEQFIKTLDFYNVRLRLHQDIIRIEIDKKDFGKFLEYQEQILVRLKELGFLYITLDLEGFRSGSMDIKIDKTLN
;
A
#
# COMPACT_ATOMS: atom_id res chain seq x y z
N ILE A 1 -18.19 -3.15 -11.38
CA ILE A 1 -19.14 -2.49 -12.32
C ILE A 1 -20.14 -3.51 -12.83
N SER A 2 -19.73 -4.49 -13.66
CA SER A 2 -20.64 -5.54 -14.16
C SER A 2 -21.47 -6.22 -13.07
N HIS A 3 -20.87 -6.59 -11.93
CA HIS A 3 -21.61 -7.18 -10.82
C HIS A 3 -22.69 -6.25 -10.23
N ALA A 4 -22.37 -4.96 -10.10
CA ALA A 4 -23.29 -3.97 -9.53
C ALA A 4 -24.48 -3.70 -10.47
N GLU A 5 -24.23 -3.66 -11.78
CA GLU A 5 -25.27 -3.57 -12.81
C GLU A 5 -26.21 -4.79 -12.77
N HIS A 6 -25.65 -6.00 -12.68
CA HIS A 6 -26.46 -7.23 -12.56
C HIS A 6 -27.26 -7.28 -11.25
N ALA A 7 -26.75 -6.68 -10.18
CA ALA A 7 -27.43 -6.58 -8.89
C ALA A 7 -28.44 -5.41 -8.80
N GLY A 8 -28.57 -4.60 -9.87
CA GLY A 8 -29.53 -3.50 -9.92
C GLY A 8 -29.11 -2.22 -9.17
N TYR A 9 -27.82 -2.06 -8.86
CA TYR A 9 -27.32 -0.84 -8.24
C TYR A 9 -27.08 0.25 -9.30
N HIS A 10 -27.65 1.44 -9.07
CA HIS A 10 -27.54 2.59 -9.98
C HIS A 10 -26.31 3.45 -9.75
N PHE A 11 -25.72 3.38 -8.55
CA PHE A 11 -24.58 4.20 -8.17
C PHE A 11 -23.50 3.33 -7.55
N LEU A 12 -22.27 3.62 -7.95
CA LEU A 12 -21.08 3.10 -7.31
C LEU A 12 -20.41 4.26 -6.57
N ILE A 13 -20.07 3.99 -5.32
CA ILE A 13 -19.31 4.92 -4.49
C ILE A 13 -17.99 4.28 -4.06
N ASP A 14 -16.96 5.08 -3.89
CA ASP A 14 -15.68 4.65 -3.34
C ASP A 14 -15.37 5.37 -2.01
N GLY A 15 -14.24 5.03 -1.40
CA GLY A 15 -13.79 5.58 -0.13
C GLY A 15 -12.78 6.74 -0.24
N THR A 16 -12.59 7.34 -1.42
CA THR A 16 -11.65 8.45 -1.59
C THR A 16 -12.10 9.65 -0.76
N ASN A 17 -11.21 10.17 0.09
CA ASN A 17 -11.48 11.27 1.01
C ASN A 17 -10.71 12.54 0.64
N TYR A 18 -10.99 13.65 1.32
CA TYR A 18 -10.44 14.96 0.95
C TYR A 18 -8.92 15.08 1.07
N ASP A 19 -8.28 14.35 1.98
CA ASP A 19 -6.83 14.39 2.15
C ASP A 19 -6.08 13.67 1.01
N ASP A 20 -6.78 12.79 0.28
CA ASP A 20 -6.20 11.99 -0.79
C ASP A 20 -5.82 12.81 -2.04
N ARG A 21 -6.37 14.03 -2.18
CA ARG A 21 -6.01 14.98 -3.26
C ARG A 21 -4.55 15.43 -3.24
N ASN A 22 -3.91 15.34 -2.07
CA ASN A 22 -2.51 15.73 -1.88
C ASN A 22 -1.54 14.58 -2.21
N ALA A 23 -2.05 13.39 -2.51
CA ALA A 23 -1.26 12.22 -2.87
C ALA A 23 -1.37 11.92 -4.37
N TYR A 24 -0.29 11.42 -4.96
CA TYR A 24 -0.37 10.90 -6.33
C TYR A 24 -1.20 9.61 -6.34
N ARG A 25 -2.41 9.69 -6.92
CA ARG A 25 -3.35 8.56 -7.00
C ARG A 25 -3.96 8.49 -8.40
N PRO A 26 -3.27 7.86 -9.36
CA PRO A 26 -3.76 7.75 -10.74
C PRO A 26 -5.13 7.04 -10.83
N GLY A 27 -5.44 6.19 -9.84
CA GLY A 27 -6.76 5.55 -9.71
C GLY A 27 -7.93 6.53 -9.57
N MET A 28 -7.73 7.76 -9.07
CA MET A 28 -8.81 8.76 -8.97
C MET A 28 -9.34 9.16 -10.34
N LYS A 29 -8.47 9.24 -11.35
CA LYS A 29 -8.88 9.52 -12.72
C LYS A 29 -9.73 8.39 -13.30
N ALA A 30 -9.34 7.14 -13.03
CA ALA A 30 -10.11 5.97 -13.45
C ALA A 30 -11.51 5.92 -12.78
N LEU A 31 -11.63 6.31 -11.51
CA LEU A 31 -12.93 6.41 -10.84
C LEU A 31 -13.86 7.41 -11.53
N GLN A 32 -13.32 8.59 -11.91
CA GLN A 32 -14.08 9.60 -12.66
C GLN A 32 -14.49 9.12 -14.05
N GLU A 33 -13.57 8.51 -14.80
CA GLU A 33 -13.86 7.95 -16.14
C GLU A 33 -14.93 6.85 -16.10
N LEU A 34 -15.01 6.11 -15.00
CA LEU A 34 -16.00 5.05 -14.78
C LEU A 34 -17.30 5.53 -14.13
N GLY A 35 -17.46 6.84 -13.89
CA GLY A 35 -18.65 7.42 -13.26
C GLY A 35 -18.86 6.97 -11.82
N ILE A 36 -17.79 6.59 -11.11
CA ILE A 36 -17.83 6.22 -9.70
C ILE A 36 -17.76 7.49 -8.86
N HIS A 37 -18.70 7.63 -7.93
CA HIS A 37 -18.80 8.80 -7.06
C HIS A 37 -17.89 8.68 -5.84
N SER A 38 -17.39 9.81 -5.34
CA SER A 38 -16.51 9.86 -4.16
C SER A 38 -17.09 10.84 -3.15
N PRO A 39 -18.19 10.49 -2.43
CA PRO A 39 -18.91 11.45 -1.59
C PRO A 39 -18.04 12.11 -0.51
N LEU A 40 -17.09 11.37 0.06
CA LEU A 40 -16.18 11.90 1.08
C LEU A 40 -15.21 12.94 0.51
N LEU A 41 -14.79 12.78 -0.75
CA LEU A 41 -13.99 13.79 -1.46
C LEU A 41 -14.86 15.00 -1.84
N GLU A 42 -16.05 14.76 -2.41
CA GLU A 42 -16.98 15.79 -2.87
C GLU A 42 -17.44 16.72 -1.72
N LEU A 43 -17.69 16.14 -0.54
CA LEU A 43 -18.09 16.85 0.68
C LEU A 43 -16.91 17.35 1.50
N GLN A 44 -15.67 17.22 1.00
CA GLN A 44 -14.44 17.67 1.66
C GLN A 44 -14.20 17.05 3.05
N VAL A 45 -14.63 15.80 3.24
CA VAL A 45 -14.45 15.07 4.49
C VAL A 45 -13.01 14.59 4.59
N THR A 46 -12.31 15.04 5.63
CA THR A 46 -10.93 14.65 5.95
C THR A 46 -10.88 13.29 6.65
N LYS A 47 -9.71 12.65 6.62
CA LYS A 47 -9.42 11.41 7.33
C LYS A 47 -9.63 11.55 8.84
N ALA A 48 -9.32 12.71 9.41
CA ALA A 48 -9.55 13.00 10.82
C ALA A 48 -11.06 12.98 11.15
N GLN A 49 -11.89 13.61 10.31
CA GLN A 49 -13.34 13.60 10.48
C GLN A 49 -13.92 12.19 10.31
N ILE A 50 -13.44 11.41 9.33
CA ILE A 50 -13.85 10.01 9.15
C ILE A 50 -13.58 9.19 10.41
N ARG A 51 -12.40 9.36 11.04
CA ARG A 51 -12.06 8.66 12.27
C ARG A 51 -12.95 9.04 13.45
N SER A 52 -13.24 10.34 13.60
CA SER A 52 -14.18 10.83 14.62
C SER A 52 -15.57 10.22 14.43
N LEU A 53 -16.12 10.32 13.21
CA LEU A 53 -17.42 9.74 12.86
C LEU A 53 -17.46 8.23 13.10
N ALA A 54 -16.39 7.51 12.72
CA ALA A 54 -16.29 6.07 12.93
C ALA A 54 -16.24 5.71 14.43
N ALA A 55 -15.54 6.49 15.23
CA ALA A 55 -15.48 6.31 16.69
C ALA A 55 -16.85 6.57 17.33
N ASP A 56 -17.52 7.65 16.95
CA ASP A 56 -18.87 8.01 17.44
C ASP A 56 -19.91 6.94 17.09
N LEU A 57 -19.75 6.27 15.94
CA LEU A 57 -20.60 5.17 15.49
C LEU A 57 -20.17 3.79 16.04
N GLY A 58 -19.13 3.71 16.88
CA GLY A 58 -18.64 2.46 17.45
C GLY A 58 -18.00 1.51 16.43
N ILE A 59 -17.53 2.01 15.29
CA ILE A 59 -16.89 1.21 14.24
C ILE A 59 -15.46 0.86 14.67
N SER A 60 -15.20 -0.42 14.94
CA SER A 60 -13.93 -0.94 15.45
C SER A 60 -12.69 -0.71 14.56
N SER A 61 -12.87 -0.20 13.35
CA SER A 61 -11.79 0.11 12.40
C SER A 61 -11.34 1.58 12.42
N SER A 62 -11.91 2.42 13.30
CA SER A 62 -11.56 3.85 13.43
C SER A 62 -10.05 4.10 13.56
N ASP A 63 -9.37 3.26 14.34
CA ASP A 63 -7.93 3.40 14.62
C ASP A 63 -7.03 2.55 13.72
N ARG A 64 -7.59 1.75 12.80
CA ARG A 64 -6.77 0.93 11.91
C ARG A 64 -5.99 1.83 10.95
N PRO A 65 -4.65 1.74 10.89
CA PRO A 65 -3.88 2.43 9.87
C PRO A 65 -4.30 1.91 8.49
N SER A 66 -4.41 2.82 7.52
CA SER A 66 -4.70 2.46 6.14
C SER A 66 -3.57 1.56 5.62
N ALA A 67 -3.89 0.30 5.31
CA ALA A 67 -2.94 -0.59 4.67
C ALA A 67 -2.89 -0.26 3.16
N PRO A 68 -1.76 0.24 2.62
CA PRO A 68 -1.66 0.48 1.19
C PRO A 68 -1.72 -0.85 0.44
N CYS A 69 -2.44 -0.87 -0.68
CA CYS A 69 -2.55 -2.02 -1.57
C CYS A 69 -1.16 -2.60 -1.90
N LEU A 70 -1.04 -3.93 -1.95
CA LEU A 70 0.19 -4.64 -2.31
C LEU A 70 0.72 -4.19 -3.68
N ALA A 71 -0.15 -3.77 -4.61
CA ALA A 71 0.23 -3.23 -5.91
C ALA A 71 1.23 -2.07 -5.82
N THR A 72 1.22 -1.29 -4.73
CA THR A 72 2.19 -0.20 -4.50
C THR A 72 3.63 -0.70 -4.31
N ARG A 73 3.84 -2.02 -4.11
CA ARG A 73 5.17 -2.62 -4.01
C ARG A 73 5.81 -2.84 -5.38
N LEU A 74 5.04 -2.77 -6.46
CA LEU A 74 5.55 -2.86 -7.81
C LEU A 74 5.85 -1.45 -8.37
N PRO A 75 6.84 -1.30 -9.27
CA PRO A 75 7.04 -0.06 -10.01
C PRO A 75 5.84 0.23 -10.90
N TYR A 76 5.52 1.51 -11.09
CA TYR A 76 4.47 1.93 -12.01
C TYR A 76 4.72 1.40 -13.43
N GLY A 77 3.66 0.95 -14.10
CA GLY A 77 3.73 0.39 -15.45
C GLY A 77 4.15 -1.08 -15.51
N THR A 78 4.48 -1.73 -14.38
CA THR A 78 4.73 -3.18 -14.33
C THR A 78 3.41 -3.93 -14.43
N LYS A 79 3.36 -4.97 -15.28
CA LYS A 79 2.21 -5.88 -15.34
C LYS A 79 2.01 -6.53 -13.96
N LEU A 80 0.77 -6.49 -13.44
CA LEU A 80 0.47 -7.18 -12.19
C LEU A 80 0.67 -8.69 -12.36
N ASP A 81 1.62 -9.21 -11.61
CA ASP A 81 1.82 -10.64 -11.41
C ASP A 81 1.32 -11.00 -10.01
N PHE A 82 0.26 -11.80 -9.95
CA PHE A 82 -0.40 -12.16 -8.69
C PHE A 82 0.46 -13.08 -7.84
N ASP A 83 1.28 -13.94 -8.44
CA ASP A 83 2.17 -14.85 -7.71
C ASP A 83 3.28 -14.05 -7.03
N VAL A 84 3.84 -13.08 -7.74
CA VAL A 84 4.82 -12.13 -7.18
C VAL A 84 4.22 -11.34 -6.01
N LEU A 85 2.98 -10.84 -6.16
CA LEU A 85 2.29 -10.13 -5.07
C LEU A 85 2.04 -11.02 -3.85
N ALA A 86 1.68 -12.29 -4.07
CA ALA A 86 1.51 -13.26 -3.00
C ALA A 86 2.85 -13.55 -2.28
N ASN A 87 3.94 -13.66 -3.03
CA ASN A 87 5.29 -13.85 -2.45
C ASN A 87 5.76 -12.62 -1.66
N ILE A 88 5.46 -11.41 -2.14
CA ILE A 88 5.71 -10.16 -1.42
C ILE A 88 4.95 -10.14 -0.09
N ASP A 89 3.64 -10.46 -0.10
CA ASP A 89 2.85 -10.49 1.14
C ASP A 89 3.38 -11.54 2.11
N GLN A 90 3.65 -12.76 1.65
CA GLN A 90 4.24 -13.82 2.48
C GLN A 90 5.58 -13.41 3.10
N GLY A 91 6.43 -12.71 2.34
CA GLY A 91 7.68 -12.15 2.84
C GLY A 91 7.48 -11.05 3.89
N GLU A 92 6.56 -10.11 3.64
CA GLU A 92 6.22 -9.05 4.62
C GLU A 92 5.65 -9.66 5.91
N GLN A 93 4.76 -10.66 5.82
CA GLN A 93 4.20 -11.34 6.99
C GLN A 93 5.27 -12.09 7.78
N PHE A 94 6.17 -12.81 7.10
CA PHE A 94 7.26 -13.51 7.76
C PHE A 94 8.14 -12.55 8.58
N ILE A 95 8.58 -11.44 8.00
CA ILE A 95 9.42 -10.47 8.72
C ILE A 95 8.65 -9.87 9.91
N LYS A 96 7.33 -9.62 9.78
CA LYS A 96 6.51 -9.18 10.91
C LYS A 96 6.45 -10.20 12.06
N THR A 97 6.55 -11.50 11.79
CA THR A 97 6.63 -12.52 12.87
C THR A 97 7.91 -12.40 13.69
N LEU A 98 8.95 -11.77 13.16
CA LEU A 98 10.18 -11.43 13.86
C LEU A 98 10.07 -10.11 14.64
N ASP A 99 8.84 -9.60 14.84
CA ASP A 99 8.53 -8.39 15.63
C ASP A 99 9.10 -7.10 15.00
N PHE A 100 9.01 -7.00 13.66
CA PHE A 100 9.17 -5.73 12.94
C PHE A 100 7.79 -5.12 12.69
N TYR A 101 7.60 -3.85 13.08
CA TYR A 101 6.29 -3.20 12.98
C TYR A 101 5.99 -2.74 11.55
N ASN A 102 6.79 -1.81 11.02
CA ASN A 102 6.70 -1.37 9.65
C ASN A 102 7.61 -2.23 8.76
N VAL A 103 7.02 -2.98 7.83
CA VAL A 103 7.73 -3.77 6.83
C VAL A 103 7.11 -3.52 5.48
N ARG A 104 7.93 -3.21 4.47
CA ARG A 104 7.54 -3.28 3.06
C ARG A 104 8.61 -3.96 2.23
N LEU A 105 8.18 -4.83 1.32
CA LEU A 105 9.05 -5.43 0.30
C LEU A 105 8.73 -4.80 -1.05
N ARG A 106 9.60 -3.91 -1.53
CA ARG A 106 9.45 -3.24 -2.83
C ARG A 106 10.20 -4.02 -3.90
N LEU A 107 9.52 -4.38 -4.97
CA LEU A 107 10.15 -5.04 -6.11
C LEU A 107 10.66 -4.00 -7.09
N HIS A 108 11.90 -4.18 -7.53
CA HIS A 108 12.54 -3.43 -8.59
C HIS A 108 13.22 -4.43 -9.52
N GLN A 109 12.51 -4.88 -10.57
CA GLN A 109 12.96 -5.96 -11.44
C GLN A 109 13.29 -7.21 -10.58
N ASP A 110 14.55 -7.61 -10.51
CA ASP A 110 14.98 -8.79 -9.75
C ASP A 110 15.43 -8.47 -8.31
N ILE A 111 15.29 -7.20 -7.88
CA ILE A 111 15.70 -6.71 -6.57
C ILE A 111 14.47 -6.51 -5.68
N ILE A 112 14.44 -7.19 -4.54
CA ILE A 112 13.59 -6.82 -3.41
C ILE A 112 14.36 -5.85 -2.51
N ARG A 113 13.80 -4.66 -2.37
CA ARG A 113 14.22 -3.63 -1.43
C ARG A 113 13.31 -3.63 -0.22
N ILE A 114 13.89 -3.93 0.93
CA ILE A 114 13.23 -3.99 2.23
C ILE A 114 13.22 -2.58 2.84
N GLU A 115 12.04 -2.11 3.23
CA GLU A 115 11.85 -0.89 4.01
C GLU A 115 11.34 -1.26 5.41
N ILE A 116 12.13 -0.94 6.44
CA ILE A 116 11.77 -1.09 7.86
C ILE A 116 12.08 0.18 8.65
N ASP A 117 11.58 0.30 9.88
CA ASP A 117 11.93 1.43 10.74
C ASP A 117 13.44 1.45 11.05
N LYS A 118 14.08 2.62 10.98
CA LYS A 118 15.54 2.73 11.21
C LYS A 118 16.00 2.22 12.57
N LYS A 119 15.15 2.35 13.60
CA LYS A 119 15.42 1.83 14.95
C LYS A 119 15.62 0.30 14.96
N ASP A 120 15.08 -0.41 13.97
CA ASP A 120 15.12 -1.87 13.89
C ASP A 120 16.27 -2.37 13.00
N PHE A 121 17.14 -1.50 12.49
CA PHE A 121 18.26 -1.92 11.62
C PHE A 121 19.24 -2.86 12.33
N GLY A 122 19.52 -2.64 13.61
CA GLY A 122 20.37 -3.54 14.40
C GLY A 122 19.75 -4.95 14.49
N LYS A 123 18.47 -5.01 14.86
CA LYS A 123 17.68 -6.24 14.90
C LYS A 123 17.64 -6.94 13.54
N PHE A 124 17.51 -6.19 12.44
CA PHE A 124 17.52 -6.75 11.09
C PHE A 124 18.81 -7.51 10.78
N LEU A 125 19.97 -7.01 11.23
CA LEU A 125 21.25 -7.69 11.03
C LEU A 125 21.34 -9.00 11.83
N GLU A 126 20.72 -9.07 13.01
CA GLU A 126 20.64 -10.30 13.81
C GLU A 126 19.83 -11.40 13.09
N TYR A 127 18.75 -11.02 12.40
CA TYR A 127 17.87 -11.93 11.66
C TYR A 127 18.22 -12.06 10.17
N GLN A 128 19.31 -11.45 9.69
CA GLN A 128 19.59 -11.29 8.26
C GLN A 128 19.59 -12.61 7.49
N GLU A 129 20.16 -13.67 8.08
CA GLU A 129 20.29 -14.97 7.42
C GLU A 129 18.94 -15.66 7.29
N GLN A 130 18.11 -15.59 8.35
CA GLN A 130 16.77 -16.15 8.35
C GLN A 130 15.86 -15.46 7.32
N ILE A 131 15.96 -14.12 7.24
CA ILE A 131 15.24 -13.30 6.24
C ILE A 131 15.74 -13.64 4.83
N LEU A 132 17.05 -13.72 4.62
CA LEU A 132 17.65 -14.03 3.33
C LEU A 132 17.16 -15.39 2.80
N VAL A 133 17.25 -16.44 3.63
CA VAL A 133 16.79 -17.80 3.26
C VAL A 133 15.32 -17.78 2.89
N ARG A 134 14.47 -17.20 3.74
CA ARG A 134 13.03 -17.20 3.50
C ARG A 134 12.65 -16.45 2.22
N LEU A 135 13.26 -15.30 1.96
CA LEU A 135 12.97 -14.52 0.75
C LEU A 135 13.52 -15.19 -0.51
N LYS A 136 14.61 -15.96 -0.41
CA LYS A 136 15.13 -16.78 -1.52
C LYS A 136 14.19 -17.92 -1.89
N GLU A 137 13.60 -18.60 -0.90
CA GLU A 137 12.58 -19.63 -1.13
C GLU A 137 11.33 -19.09 -1.84
N LEU A 138 10.99 -17.82 -1.58
CA LEU A 138 9.91 -17.11 -2.25
C LEU A 138 10.27 -16.62 -3.68
N GLY A 139 11.47 -16.95 -4.16
CA GLY A 139 11.91 -16.69 -5.53
C GLY A 139 12.61 -15.35 -5.75
N PHE A 140 12.96 -14.60 -4.69
CA PHE A 140 13.63 -13.30 -4.84
C PHE A 140 15.14 -13.46 -5.07
N LEU A 141 15.65 -12.82 -6.13
CA LEU A 141 17.05 -12.98 -6.55
C LEU A 141 18.01 -12.08 -5.76
N TYR A 142 17.73 -10.78 -5.66
CA TYR A 142 18.56 -9.84 -4.92
C TYR A 142 17.76 -9.23 -3.78
N ILE A 143 18.30 -9.27 -2.56
CA ILE A 143 17.62 -8.80 -1.36
C ILE A 143 18.47 -7.69 -0.76
N THR A 144 17.87 -6.54 -0.54
CA THR A 144 18.57 -5.32 -0.11
C THR A 144 17.79 -4.61 0.97
N LEU A 145 18.48 -3.88 1.85
CA LEU A 145 17.87 -2.99 2.84
C LEU A 145 17.93 -1.55 2.33
N ASP A 146 16.82 -0.83 2.37
CA ASP A 146 16.82 0.61 2.11
C ASP A 146 17.41 1.35 3.32
N LEU A 147 18.55 2.01 3.11
CA LEU A 147 19.24 2.79 4.15
C LEU A 147 18.46 4.04 4.60
N GLU A 148 17.53 4.54 3.79
CA GLU A 148 16.58 5.57 4.20
C GLU A 148 15.48 5.02 5.11
N GLY A 149 15.30 3.70 5.17
CA GLY A 149 14.27 3.02 5.93
C GLY A 149 12.86 3.28 5.41
N PHE A 150 11.87 2.91 6.22
CA PHE A 150 10.46 3.08 5.92
C PHE A 150 10.05 4.55 5.89
N ARG A 151 9.41 4.98 4.79
CA ARG A 151 8.83 6.31 4.62
C ARG A 151 7.60 6.29 3.72
N SER A 152 6.72 7.28 3.86
CA SER A 152 5.60 7.48 2.94
C SER A 152 6.12 7.97 1.58
N GLY A 153 5.50 7.54 0.48
CA GLY A 153 5.87 8.01 -0.87
C GLY A 153 7.23 7.54 -1.40
N SER A 154 7.82 6.48 -0.83
CA SER A 154 9.15 5.99 -1.26
C SER A 154 9.21 5.54 -2.73
N MET A 155 8.07 5.19 -3.34
CA MET A 155 7.96 4.82 -4.76
C MET A 155 7.61 6.01 -5.67
N ASP A 156 7.31 7.18 -5.10
CA ASP A 156 6.77 8.33 -5.84
C ASP A 156 7.82 9.41 -6.16
N ILE A 157 9.09 9.18 -5.79
CA ILE A 157 10.18 10.18 -5.85
C ILE A 157 10.40 10.72 -7.27
N LYS A 158 10.23 9.88 -8.30
CA LYS A 158 10.42 10.26 -9.72
C LYS A 158 9.12 10.52 -10.47
N ILE A 159 7.98 10.51 -9.80
CA ILE A 159 6.71 10.84 -10.45
C ILE A 159 6.68 12.35 -10.61
N ASP A 160 6.68 12.78 -11.86
CA ASP A 160 6.55 14.19 -12.20
C ASP A 160 5.15 14.66 -11.76
N LYS A 161 5.08 15.43 -10.68
CA LYS A 161 3.81 15.91 -10.09
C LYS A 161 3.04 16.86 -11.01
N THR A 162 3.65 17.24 -12.14
CA THR A 162 3.08 18.06 -13.21
C THR A 162 2.25 17.27 -14.22
N LEU A 163 2.24 15.93 -14.17
CA LEU A 163 1.33 15.09 -14.97
C LEU A 163 0.04 14.81 -14.20
N ASN A 164 -0.81 15.84 -14.08
CA ASN A 164 -2.25 15.69 -13.80
C ASN A 164 -3.03 16.06 -15.06
#